data_AF-A0A438FTZ2-F1
#
_entry.id   AF-A0A438FTZ2-F1
#
_cell.length_a   1.000
_cell.length_b   1.000
_cell.length_c   1.000
_cell.angle_alpha   90.00
_cell.angle_beta   90.00
_cell.angle_gamma   90.00
#
_symmetry.space_group_name_H-M   'P 1'
#
loop_
_entity.id
_entity.type
_entity.pdbx_description
1 polymer ?
#
loop_
_entity_poly.entity_id
_entity_poly.type
_entity_poly.pdbx_seq_one_letter_code
_entity_poly.pdbx_strand_id
1 'polypeptide(L)' 'MVETSQDWLEKLPFAFWAYHTSFRTSTRATPYSLVYGMEAMLPIEIGMGSLRVTLEQ' A
#
# COMPACT_ATOMS: atom_id res chain seq x y z
N MET A 1 -0.25 4.90 -26.02
CA MET A 1 0.47 5.47 -24.87
C MET A 1 1.32 4.36 -24.29
N VAL A 2 2.63 4.38 -24.54
CA VAL A 2 3.54 3.36 -24.00
C VAL A 2 3.73 3.70 -22.53
N GLU A 3 3.27 2.84 -21.64
CA GLU A 3 3.66 2.91 -20.23
C GLU A 3 5.14 2.54 -20.17
N THR A 4 5.96 3.45 -19.67
CA THR A 4 7.38 3.21 -19.43
C THR A 4 7.56 2.54 -18.07
N SER A 5 8.71 1.89 -17.85
CA SER A 5 9.04 1.32 -16.53
C SER A 5 9.05 2.36 -15.41
N GLN A 6 9.16 3.65 -15.75
CA GLN A 6 9.11 4.76 -14.82
C GLN A 6 7.68 5.04 -14.31
N ASP A 7 6.67 4.88 -15.17
CA ASP A 7 5.24 5.01 -14.79
C ASP A 7 4.82 3.94 -13.77
N TRP A 8 5.48 2.78 -13.78
CA TRP A 8 5.22 1.72 -12.80
C TRP A 8 5.64 2.12 -11.38
N LEU A 9 6.78 2.81 -11.22
CA LEU A 9 7.26 3.25 -9.92
C LEU A 9 6.30 4.27 -9.28
N GLU A 10 5.70 5.15 -10.08
CA GLU A 10 4.71 6.12 -9.60
C GLU A 10 3.39 5.45 -9.17
N LYS A 11 3.04 4.32 -9.76
CA LYS A 11 1.82 3.55 -9.44
C LYS A 11 2.02 2.53 -8.32
N LEU A 12 3.26 2.16 -8.02
CA LEU A 12 3.59 1.14 -7.02
C LEU A 12 2.98 1.42 -5.63
N PRO A 13 3.04 2.65 -5.08
CA PRO A 13 2.43 2.93 -3.77
C PRO A 13 0.91 2.71 -3.77
N PHE A 14 0.24 3.06 -4.86
CA PHE A 14 -1.20 2.85 -5.01
C PHE A 14 -1.56 1.36 -5.15
N ALA A 15 -0.79 0.60 -5.92
CA ALA A 15 -0.97 -0.83 -6.05
C ALA A 15 -0.76 -1.55 -4.71
N PHE A 16 0.25 -1.14 -3.95
CA PHE A 16 0.53 -1.67 -2.63
C PHE A 16 -0.61 -1.37 -1.65
N TRP A 17 -1.13 -0.14 -1.67
CA TRP A 17 -2.29 0.24 -0.87
C TRP A 17 -3.52 -0.60 -1.18
N ALA A 18 -3.88 -0.68 -2.46
CA ALA A 18 -5.02 -1.46 -2.91
C ALA A 18 -4.89 -2.93 -2.47
N TYR A 19 -3.69 -3.50 -2.52
CA TYR A 19 -3.45 -4.86 -2.03
C TYR A 19 -3.69 -4.98 -0.52
N HIS A 20 -3.19 -4.02 0.27
CA HIS A 20 -3.29 -4.04 1.73
C HIS A 20 -4.72 -3.89 2.23
N THR A 21 -5.53 -3.06 1.56
CA THR A 21 -6.89 -2.73 1.99
C THR A 21 -7.97 -3.55 1.30
N SER A 22 -7.63 -4.32 0.26
CA SER A 22 -8.61 -5.15 -0.43
C SER A 22 -9.00 -6.39 0.39
N PHE A 23 -10.30 -6.63 0.48
CA PHE A 23 -10.85 -7.78 1.18
C PHE A 23 -10.48 -9.08 0.46
N ARG A 24 -9.86 -10.01 1.19
CA ARG A 24 -9.57 -11.35 0.68
C ARG A 24 -10.66 -12.31 1.12
N THR A 25 -11.34 -12.91 0.14
CA THR A 25 -12.37 -13.93 0.39
C THR A 25 -11.82 -15.19 1.05
N SER A 26 -10.56 -15.53 0.81
CA SER A 26 -9.88 -16.70 1.39
C SER A 26 -9.66 -16.57 2.90
N THR A 27 -9.27 -15.39 3.37
CA THR A 27 -9.02 -15.10 4.80
C THR A 27 -10.19 -14.39 5.48
N ARG A 28 -11.19 -13.96 4.71
CA ARG A 28 -12.32 -13.12 5.14
C ARG A 28 -11.87 -11.84 5.87
N ALA A 29 -10.72 -11.32 5.48
CA ALA A 29 -10.08 -10.18 6.11
C ALA A 29 -9.22 -9.42 5.09
N THR A 30 -8.88 -8.17 5.38
CA THR A 30 -7.88 -7.43 4.59
C THR A 30 -6.48 -7.85 5.03
N PRO A 31 -5.49 -7.91 4.13
CA PRO A 31 -4.10 -8.21 4.52
C PRO A 31 -3.58 -7.28 5.63
N TYR A 32 -3.96 -6.00 5.61
CA TYR A 32 -3.62 -5.05 6.67
C TYR A 32 -4.18 -5.48 8.04
N SER A 33 -5.46 -5.87 8.10
CA SER A 33 -6.08 -6.30 9.36
C SER A 33 -5.47 -7.55 9.97
N LEU A 34 -4.90 -8.43 9.15
CA LEU A 34 -4.21 -9.62 9.64
C LEU A 34 -2.84 -9.29 10.26
N VAL A 35 -2.17 -8.24 9.79
CA VAL A 35 -0.84 -7.85 10.29
C VAL A 35 -0.98 -6.97 11.55
N TYR A 36 -1.90 -6.01 11.53
CA TYR A 36 -2.01 -4.99 12.58
C TYR A 36 -3.19 -5.22 13.54
N GLY A 37 -4.08 -6.17 13.25
CA GLY A 37 -5.25 -6.44 14.08
C GLY A 37 -6.38 -5.40 13.95
N MET A 38 -6.28 -4.48 13.00
CA MET A 38 -7.26 -3.41 12.76
C MET A 38 -7.40 -3.09 11.27
N GLU A 39 -8.54 -2.55 10.85
CA GLU A 39 -8.76 -2.18 9.45
C GLU A 39 -8.02 -0.88 9.09
N ALA A 40 -7.55 -0.78 7.84
CA ALA A 40 -6.86 0.40 7.34
C ALA A 40 -7.86 1.56 7.19
N MET A 41 -7.68 2.63 7.99
CA MET A 41 -8.61 3.78 7.99
C MET A 41 -8.14 4.96 7.15
N LEU A 42 -6.82 5.15 6.94
CA LEU A 42 -6.30 6.37 6.31
C LEU A 42 -5.15 6.09 5.33
N PRO A 43 -5.13 6.73 4.14
CA PRO A 43 -4.00 6.67 3.19
C PRO A 43 -2.65 7.11 3.77
N ILE A 44 -2.64 7.79 4.92
CA ILE A 44 -1.43 8.21 5.64
C ILE A 44 -0.49 7.03 5.95
N GLU A 45 -1.04 5.83 6.11
CA GLU A 45 -0.29 4.59 6.34
C GLU A 45 0.61 4.24 5.15
N ILE A 46 0.24 4.61 3.91
CA ILE A 46 1.13 4.52 2.73
C ILE A 46 2.30 5.49 2.88
N GLY A 47 2.00 6.72 3.28
CA GLY A 47 2.98 7.80 3.44
C GLY A 47 3.96 7.54 4.58
N MET A 48 3.54 6.90 5.66
CA MET A 48 4.38 6.56 6.81
C MET A 48 5.49 5.56 6.44
N GLY A 49 5.23 4.62 5.51
CA GLY A 49 6.24 3.73 4.94
C GLY A 49 7.28 4.46 4.08
N SER A 50 6.84 5.48 3.33
CA SER A 50 7.71 6.34 2.51
C SER A 50 8.48 7.39 3.33
N LEU A 51 7.92 7.89 4.44
CA LEU A 51 8.59 8.85 5.33
C LEU A 51 9.90 8.30 5.92
N ARG A 52 10.00 6.97 6.12
CA ARG A 52 11.25 6.32 6.55
C ARG A 52 12.32 6.34 5.46
N VAL A 53 11.94 6.39 4.19
CA VAL A 53 12.89 6.54 3.06
C VAL A 53 13.31 8.00 2.88
N THR A 54 12.48 8.97 3.26
CA THR A 54 12.81 10.40 3.18
C THR A 54 13.70 10.90 4.32
N LEU A 55 13.74 10.20 5.47
CA LEU A 55 14.63 10.55 6.58
C LEU A 55 16.08 10.08 6.40
N GLU A 56 16.37 9.33 5.33
CA GLU A 56 17.72 8.92 4.93
C GLU A 56 18.17 9.75 3.72
N GLN A 57 18.35 11.07 3.90
CA GLN A 57 18.98 11.98 2.94
C GLN A 57 20.00 12.87 3.64
#